data_AF-A0A437QXL7-F1
#
_entry.id   AF-A0A437QXL7-F1
#
_cell.length_a   1.000
_cell.length_b   1.000
_cell.length_c   1.000
_cell.angle_alpha   90.00
_cell.angle_beta   90.00
_cell.angle_gamma   90.00
#
_symmetry.space_group_name_H-M   'P 1'
#
loop_
_entity.id
_entity.type
_entity.pdbx_description
1 polymer ?
#
loop_
_entity_poly.entity_id
_entity_poly.type
_entity_poly.pdbx_seq_one_letter_code
_entity_poly.pdbx_strand_id
1 'polypeptide(L)'
;MNKSDDVKPPHIMIVEARFYDEIADAAMDGVTSALDAVGATYERFQVAGAFEIPAAISHALIQQDLYDTHRFDGYIALGCVIRGETTHYDIISEESARGLMDLSLEYGLALGNGILTVENQEQAMDRAMKSRKDKGGEAARACLGMIEHKRAFNLYPREEIDGGAGRS
;
A
#
# COMPACT_ATOMS: atom_id res chain seq x y z
N MET A 1 20.04 -22.39 -18.30
CA MET A 1 18.58 -22.23 -18.24
C MET A 1 18.28 -21.36 -17.02
N ASN A 2 17.88 -20.10 -17.23
CA ASN A 2 17.53 -19.21 -16.13
C ASN A 2 16.22 -19.69 -15.49
N LYS A 3 16.19 -19.71 -14.17
CA LYS A 3 15.04 -20.02 -13.33
C LYS A 3 14.11 -18.79 -13.33
N SER A 4 13.53 -18.46 -14.48
CA SER A 4 12.64 -17.30 -14.66
C SER A 4 11.16 -17.69 -14.76
N ASP A 5 10.81 -18.90 -14.32
CA ASP A 5 9.50 -19.49 -14.50
C ASP A 5 8.76 -19.52 -13.15
N ASP A 6 7.65 -18.76 -13.11
CA ASP A 6 6.55 -18.76 -12.14
C ASP A 6 6.70 -17.91 -10.86
N VAL A 7 7.06 -16.62 -10.99
CA VAL A 7 6.84 -15.66 -9.91
C VAL A 7 5.35 -15.32 -9.84
N LYS A 8 4.67 -15.80 -8.79
CA LYS A 8 3.25 -15.51 -8.55
C LYS A 8 3.00 -13.98 -8.60
N PRO A 9 1.92 -13.53 -9.26
CA PRO A 9 1.56 -12.11 -9.24
C PRO A 9 1.34 -11.64 -7.80
N PRO A 10 1.85 -10.44 -7.44
CA PRO A 10 1.77 -9.98 -6.06
C PRO A 10 0.32 -9.69 -5.67
N HIS A 11 -0.01 -9.97 -4.41
CA HIS A 11 -1.31 -9.69 -3.81
C HIS A 11 -1.21 -8.53 -2.83
N ILE A 12 -1.94 -7.44 -3.10
CA ILE A 12 -1.74 -6.13 -2.47
C ILE A 12 -2.93 -5.76 -1.57
N MET A 13 -2.66 -5.26 -0.38
CA MET A 13 -3.66 -4.56 0.43
C MET A 13 -3.66 -3.09 0.09
N ILE A 14 -4.82 -2.54 -0.26
CA ILE A 14 -5.00 -1.10 -0.46
C ILE A 14 -5.91 -0.59 0.65
N VAL A 15 -5.43 0.39 1.41
CA VAL A 15 -6.24 1.09 2.41
C VAL A 15 -6.48 2.51 1.91
N GLU A 16 -7.76 2.88 1.76
CA GLU A 16 -8.17 4.18 1.24
C GLU A 16 -8.96 5.00 2.28
N ALA A 17 -8.48 6.21 2.55
CA ALA A 17 -9.20 7.23 3.30
C ALA A 17 -9.97 8.13 2.33
N ARG A 18 -11.29 7.95 2.27
CA ARG A 18 -12.15 8.59 1.27
C ARG A 18 -12.87 9.83 1.80
N PHE A 19 -12.11 10.83 2.23
CA PHE A 19 -12.70 12.11 2.64
C PHE A 19 -13.19 12.95 1.45
N TYR A 20 -12.55 12.78 0.27
CA TYR A 20 -12.92 13.45 -0.97
C TYR A 20 -13.05 12.43 -2.10
N ASP A 21 -14.28 12.08 -2.49
CA ASP A 21 -14.54 10.97 -3.42
C ASP A 21 -13.85 11.15 -4.78
N GLU A 22 -13.94 12.32 -5.41
CA GLU A 22 -13.35 12.56 -6.72
C GLU A 22 -11.82 12.40 -6.72
N ILE A 23 -11.16 12.84 -5.64
CA ILE A 23 -9.71 12.72 -5.48
C ILE A 23 -9.33 11.26 -5.21
N ALA A 24 -10.10 10.57 -4.38
CA ALA A 24 -9.90 9.15 -4.07
C ALA A 24 -10.05 8.29 -5.34
N ASP A 25 -11.08 8.52 -6.14
CA ASP A 25 -11.31 7.79 -7.39
C ASP A 25 -10.22 8.07 -8.42
N ALA A 26 -9.79 9.33 -8.57
CA ALA A 26 -8.68 9.70 -9.46
C ALA A 26 -7.37 9.02 -9.05
N ALA A 27 -7.04 9.00 -7.75
CA ALA A 27 -5.85 8.32 -7.25
C ALA A 27 -5.94 6.80 -7.42
N MET A 28 -7.13 6.22 -7.21
CA MET A 28 -7.37 4.79 -7.38
C MET A 28 -7.23 4.34 -8.85
N ASP A 29 -7.62 5.15 -9.84
CA ASP A 29 -7.37 4.86 -11.27
C ASP A 29 -5.87 4.73 -11.56
N GLY A 30 -5.05 5.61 -10.97
CA GLY A 30 -3.59 5.50 -11.04
C GLY A 30 -3.05 4.20 -10.44
N VAL A 31 -3.51 3.84 -9.22
CA VAL A 31 -3.11 2.61 -8.53
C VAL A 31 -3.50 1.37 -9.32
N THR A 32 -4.78 1.22 -9.64
CA THR A 32 -5.31 0.03 -10.33
C THR A 32 -4.64 -0.15 -11.68
N SER A 33 -4.45 0.92 -12.45
CA SER A 33 -3.73 0.84 -13.71
C SER A 33 -2.28 0.37 -13.58
N ALA A 34 -1.58 0.73 -12.50
CA ALA A 34 -0.21 0.29 -12.26
C ALA A 34 -0.14 -1.18 -11.81
N LEU A 35 -1.11 -1.63 -11.01
CA LEU A 35 -1.22 -3.01 -10.55
C LEU A 35 -1.64 -3.95 -11.68
N ASP A 36 -2.64 -3.56 -12.48
CA ASP A 36 -3.14 -4.33 -13.63
C ASP A 36 -2.04 -4.54 -14.67
N ALA A 37 -1.16 -3.56 -14.87
CA ALA A 37 -0.05 -3.65 -15.82
C ALA A 37 0.94 -4.79 -15.52
N VAL A 38 0.98 -5.28 -14.27
CA VAL A 38 1.82 -6.41 -13.84
C VAL A 38 1.00 -7.63 -13.43
N GLY A 39 -0.32 -7.60 -13.64
CA GLY A 39 -1.23 -8.69 -13.25
C GLY A 39 -1.38 -8.87 -11.74
N ALA A 40 -1.02 -7.86 -10.93
CA ALA A 40 -1.17 -7.93 -9.49
C ALA A 40 -2.66 -8.02 -9.10
N THR A 41 -2.93 -8.72 -8.00
CA THR A 41 -4.27 -8.78 -7.41
C THR A 41 -4.31 -7.88 -6.17
N TYR A 42 -5.49 -7.43 -5.77
CA TYR A 42 -5.60 -6.55 -4.61
C TYR A 42 -6.94 -6.65 -3.89
N GLU A 43 -6.91 -6.32 -2.60
CA GLU A 43 -8.09 -6.09 -1.77
C GLU A 43 -8.13 -4.63 -1.31
N ARG A 44 -9.33 -4.06 -1.20
CA ARG A 44 -9.54 -2.65 -0.83
C ARG A 44 -10.26 -2.55 0.52
N PHE A 45 -9.72 -1.72 1.39
CA PHE A 45 -10.26 -1.44 2.71
C PHE A 45 -10.45 0.06 2.88
N GLN A 46 -11.65 0.47 3.28
CA GLN A 46 -11.98 1.87 3.50
C GLN A 46 -11.83 2.23 4.97
N VAL A 47 -11.30 3.42 5.23
CA VAL A 47 -11.21 4.01 6.57
C VAL A 47 -11.73 5.45 6.56
N ALA A 48 -12.01 5.99 7.74
CA ALA A 48 -12.62 7.32 7.89
C ALA A 48 -11.69 8.45 7.43
N GLY A 49 -10.41 8.38 7.76
CA GLY A 49 -9.40 9.38 7.42
C GLY A 49 -8.00 8.79 7.27
N ALA A 50 -7.05 9.64 6.86
CA ALA A 50 -5.65 9.23 6.69
C ALA A 50 -5.01 8.71 7.99
N PHE A 51 -5.49 9.22 9.14
CA PHE A 51 -4.99 8.86 10.46
C PHE A 51 -5.24 7.39 10.82
N GLU A 52 -6.34 6.80 10.34
CA GLU A 52 -6.67 5.40 10.60
C GLU A 52 -5.93 4.42 9.66
N ILE A 53 -5.28 4.89 8.60
CA ILE A 53 -4.62 4.02 7.62
C ILE A 53 -3.54 3.13 8.26
N PRO A 54 -2.59 3.65 9.07
CA PRO A 54 -1.61 2.81 9.74
C PRO A 54 -2.26 1.73 10.61
N ALA A 55 -3.30 2.08 11.38
CA ALA A 55 -4.00 1.14 12.23
C ALA A 55 -4.68 0.01 11.42
N ALA A 56 -5.32 0.34 10.29
CA ALA A 56 -5.93 -0.66 9.42
C ALA A 56 -4.90 -1.64 8.83
N ILE A 57 -3.72 -1.15 8.43
CA ILE A 57 -2.61 -2.02 8.00
C ILE A 57 -2.15 -2.89 9.17
N SER A 58 -1.96 -2.29 10.36
CA SER A 58 -1.56 -3.02 11.57
C SER A 58 -2.54 -4.14 11.92
N HIS A 59 -3.85 -3.93 11.80
CA HIS A 59 -4.84 -4.98 12.02
C HIS A 59 -4.66 -6.19 11.09
N ALA A 60 -4.33 -5.97 9.81
CA ALA A 60 -4.04 -7.06 8.89
C ALA A 60 -2.77 -7.83 9.29
N LEU A 61 -1.73 -7.14 9.74
CA LEU A 61 -0.49 -7.77 10.23
C LEU A 61 -0.75 -8.62 11.49
N ILE A 62 -1.47 -8.06 12.46
CA ILE A 62 -1.85 -8.78 13.70
C ILE A 62 -2.68 -10.03 13.36
N GLN A 63 -3.63 -9.91 12.43
CA GLN A 63 -4.45 -11.05 12.00
C GLN A 63 -3.59 -12.15 11.36
N GLN A 64 -2.62 -11.78 10.52
CA GLN A 64 -1.68 -12.72 9.92
C GLN A 64 -0.78 -13.40 10.96
N ASP A 65 -0.33 -12.67 11.98
CA ASP A 65 0.50 -13.20 13.06
C ASP A 65 -0.27 -14.18 13.96
N LEU A 66 -1.57 -13.94 14.18
CA LEU A 66 -2.41 -14.74 15.08
C LEU A 66 -3.02 -15.99 14.43
N TYR A 67 -3.33 -15.95 13.13
CA TYR A 67 -4.17 -16.95 12.47
C TYR A 67 -3.50 -17.68 11.29
N ASP A 68 -2.20 -17.47 11.07
CA ASP A 68 -1.41 -18.08 9.99
C ASP A 68 -2.11 -17.99 8.62
N THR A 69 -2.63 -16.80 8.33
CA THR A 69 -3.35 -16.50 7.08
C THR A 69 -2.40 -15.99 6.01
N HIS A 70 -2.84 -16.05 4.76
CA HIS A 70 -2.05 -15.53 3.65
C HIS A 70 -1.73 -14.05 3.86
N ARG A 71 -0.44 -13.72 3.78
CA ARG A 71 0.02 -12.34 3.91
C ARG A 71 -0.09 -11.60 2.59
N PHE A 72 -0.44 -10.32 2.66
CA PHE A 72 -0.26 -9.43 1.51
C PHE A 72 1.23 -9.26 1.21
N ASP A 73 1.58 -9.29 -0.07
CA ASP A 73 2.95 -9.08 -0.55
C ASP A 73 3.36 -7.60 -0.39
N GLY A 74 2.40 -6.69 -0.46
CA GLY A 74 2.60 -5.26 -0.27
C GLY A 74 1.34 -4.51 0.15
N TYR A 75 1.55 -3.26 0.55
CA TYR A 75 0.54 -2.39 1.15
C TYR A 75 0.57 -1.03 0.47
N ILE A 76 -0.59 -0.48 0.12
CA ILE A 76 -0.72 0.86 -0.45
C ILE A 76 -1.64 1.68 0.44
N ALA A 77 -1.12 2.81 0.93
CA ALA A 77 -1.86 3.80 1.71
C ALA A 77 -2.33 4.92 0.80
N LEU A 78 -3.65 5.09 0.62
CA LEU A 78 -4.23 6.18 -0.16
C LEU A 78 -5.04 7.10 0.73
N GLY A 79 -4.85 8.40 0.57
CA GLY A 79 -5.63 9.40 1.26
C GLY A 79 -5.33 10.80 0.73
N CYS A 80 -6.11 11.78 1.16
CA CYS A 80 -5.82 13.17 0.87
C CYS A 80 -6.14 14.03 2.09
N VAL A 81 -5.16 14.81 2.51
CA VAL A 81 -5.27 15.81 3.56
C VAL A 81 -5.04 17.16 2.89
N ILE A 82 -6.03 18.04 2.96
CA ILE A 82 -6.00 19.39 2.39
C ILE A 82 -5.89 20.39 3.53
N ARG A 83 -4.96 21.36 3.46
CA ARG A 83 -4.78 22.36 4.51
C ARG A 83 -6.07 23.16 4.72
N GLY A 84 -6.52 23.17 5.98
CA GLY A 84 -7.64 23.97 6.45
C GLY A 84 -7.18 25.14 7.32
N GLU A 85 -8.06 25.63 8.18
CA GLU A 85 -7.81 26.80 9.04
C GLU A 85 -7.02 26.49 10.32
N THR A 86 -6.90 25.21 10.68
CA THR A 86 -6.33 24.77 11.95
C THR A 86 -5.13 23.86 11.75
N THR A 87 -4.34 23.68 12.82
CA THR A 87 -3.18 22.76 12.85
C THR A 87 -3.57 21.29 12.77
N HIS A 88 -4.85 20.95 12.71
CA HIS A 88 -5.32 19.59 12.52
C HIS A 88 -4.73 18.95 11.25
N TYR A 89 -4.55 19.75 10.20
CA TYR A 89 -3.87 19.31 8.97
C TYR A 89 -2.46 18.77 9.24
N ASP A 90 -1.66 19.50 10.03
CA ASP A 90 -0.26 19.13 10.28
C ASP A 90 -0.21 17.85 11.11
N ILE A 91 -1.06 17.73 12.15
CA ILE A 91 -1.17 16.51 12.98
C ILE A 91 -1.52 15.29 12.13
N ILE A 92 -2.56 15.37 11.30
CA ILE A 92 -3.00 14.24 10.48
C ILE A 92 -1.93 13.89 9.45
N SER A 93 -1.34 14.88 8.79
CA SER A 93 -0.31 14.66 7.76
C SER A 93 0.95 14.02 8.32
N GLU A 94 1.48 14.55 9.42
CA GLU A 94 2.72 14.09 10.04
C GLU A 94 2.55 12.71 10.71
N GLU A 95 1.50 12.53 11.51
CA GLU A 95 1.33 11.29 12.28
C GLU A 95 0.87 10.12 11.40
N SER A 96 0.12 10.37 10.32
CA SER A 96 -0.16 9.31 9.34
C SER A 96 1.13 8.86 8.65
N ALA A 97 1.99 9.80 8.23
CA ALA A 97 3.26 9.47 7.61
C ALA A 97 4.22 8.75 8.56
N ARG A 98 4.28 9.19 9.84
CA ARG A 98 5.07 8.55 10.89
C ARG A 98 4.61 7.11 11.12
N GLY A 99 3.31 6.88 11.30
CA GLY A 99 2.76 5.54 11.54
C GLY A 99 3.04 4.57 10.39
N LEU A 100 2.94 5.04 9.13
CA LEU A 100 3.31 4.22 7.96
C LEU A 100 4.82 3.89 7.93
N MET A 101 5.67 4.86 8.29
CA MET A 101 7.12 4.65 8.35
C MET A 101 7.47 3.63 9.44
N ASP A 102 6.90 3.78 10.64
CA ASP A 102 7.14 2.87 11.77
C ASP A 102 6.75 1.43 11.39
N LEU A 103 5.57 1.23 10.81
CA LEU A 103 5.14 -0.08 10.30
C LEU A 103 6.10 -0.63 9.23
N SER A 104 6.55 0.22 8.31
CA SER A 104 7.46 -0.20 7.23
C SER A 104 8.80 -0.69 7.77
N LEU A 105 9.35 -0.01 8.78
CA LEU A 105 10.64 -0.35 9.39
C LEU A 105 10.54 -1.53 10.35
N GLU A 106 9.48 -1.58 11.17
CA GLU A 106 9.28 -2.64 12.16
C GLU A 106 8.99 -4.00 11.51
N TYR A 107 8.12 -4.02 10.49
CA TYR A 107 7.67 -5.27 9.84
C TYR A 107 8.33 -5.52 8.47
N GLY A 108 9.21 -4.62 7.99
CA GLY A 108 9.84 -4.74 6.68
C GLY A 108 8.80 -4.78 5.53
N LEU A 109 7.78 -3.91 5.61
CA LEU A 109 6.69 -3.90 4.65
C LEU A 109 7.13 -3.34 3.29
N ALA A 110 6.58 -3.91 2.22
CA ALA A 110 6.62 -3.26 0.92
C ALA A 110 5.47 -2.24 0.84
N LEU A 111 5.72 -1.01 1.29
CA LEU A 111 4.70 0.01 1.47
C LEU A 111 4.80 1.13 0.43
N GLY A 112 3.71 1.40 -0.27
CA GLY A 112 3.51 2.55 -1.14
C GLY A 112 2.71 3.64 -0.44
N ASN A 113 3.32 4.80 -0.16
CA ASN A 113 2.62 5.93 0.44
C ASN A 113 2.05 6.87 -0.64
N GLY A 114 0.73 6.85 -0.80
CA GLY A 114 -0.05 7.73 -1.66
C GLY A 114 -0.96 8.68 -0.88
N ILE A 115 -0.65 8.99 0.38
CA ILE A 115 -1.35 10.05 1.13
C ILE A 115 -0.90 11.40 0.58
N LEU A 116 -1.82 12.14 -0.02
CA LEU A 116 -1.58 13.46 -0.58
C LEU A 116 -1.69 14.51 0.53
N THR A 117 -0.61 15.25 0.78
CA THR A 117 -0.59 16.42 1.68
C THR A 117 -0.46 17.67 0.83
N VAL A 118 -1.52 18.49 0.79
CA VAL A 118 -1.65 19.59 -0.19
C VAL A 118 -2.30 20.83 0.42
N GLU A 119 -2.07 21.98 -0.22
CA GLU A 119 -2.56 23.27 0.27
C GLU A 119 -3.99 23.59 -0.19
N ASN A 120 -4.50 22.93 -1.24
CA ASN A 120 -5.85 23.15 -1.76
C ASN A 120 -6.34 22.01 -2.67
N GLN A 121 -7.62 22.06 -3.05
CA GLN A 121 -8.29 21.06 -3.88
C GLN A 121 -7.73 20.96 -5.31
N GLU A 122 -7.29 22.08 -5.89
CA GLU A 122 -6.68 22.06 -7.23
C GLU A 122 -5.38 21.25 -7.23
N GLN A 123 -4.51 21.47 -6.24
CA GLN A 123 -3.30 20.67 -6.04
C GLN A 123 -3.63 19.19 -5.78
N ALA A 124 -4.67 18.92 -4.99
CA ALA A 124 -5.11 17.55 -4.72
C ALA A 124 -5.45 16.82 -6.02
N MET A 125 -6.24 17.46 -6.88
CA MET A 125 -6.68 16.87 -8.14
C MET A 125 -5.53 16.72 -9.15
N ASP A 126 -4.66 17.73 -9.29
CA ASP A 126 -3.45 17.65 -10.13
C ASP A 126 -2.53 16.50 -9.72
N ARG A 127 -2.45 16.22 -8.42
CA ARG A 127 -1.66 15.12 -7.86
C ARG A 127 -2.33 13.76 -8.02
N ALA A 128 -3.65 13.68 -7.87
CA ALA A 128 -4.39 12.42 -7.93
C ALA A 128 -4.57 11.91 -9.36
N MET A 129 -4.86 12.80 -10.31
CA MET A 129 -5.17 12.41 -11.69
C MET A 129 -4.02 11.65 -12.36
N LYS A 130 -4.33 10.44 -12.83
CA LYS A 130 -3.44 9.57 -13.63
C LYS A 130 -2.87 10.26 -14.88
N SER A 131 -3.66 11.14 -15.51
CA SER A 131 -3.25 11.89 -16.70
C SER A 131 -2.32 13.07 -16.39
N ARG A 132 -2.07 13.36 -15.10
CA ARG A 132 -1.27 14.49 -14.64
C ARG A 132 -0.07 13.98 -13.85
N LYS A 133 -0.07 14.11 -12.52
CA LYS A 133 1.05 13.70 -11.67
C LYS A 133 0.95 12.27 -11.13
N ASP A 134 -0.21 11.61 -11.27
CA ASP A 134 -0.39 10.18 -10.99
C ASP A 134 0.24 9.71 -9.65
N LYS A 135 0.02 10.44 -8.55
CA LYS A 135 0.62 10.07 -7.27
C LYS A 135 0.09 8.75 -6.71
N GLY A 136 -1.14 8.37 -7.07
CA GLY A 136 -1.65 7.03 -6.81
C GLY A 136 -0.82 5.96 -7.52
N GLY A 137 -0.63 6.08 -8.84
CA GLY A 137 0.19 5.12 -9.59
C GLY A 137 1.65 5.12 -9.16
N GLU A 138 2.22 6.26 -8.77
CA GLU A 138 3.57 6.32 -8.19
C GLU A 138 3.65 5.51 -6.88
N ALA A 139 2.65 5.62 -6.00
CA ALA A 139 2.61 4.84 -4.76
C ALA A 139 2.51 3.33 -5.05
N ALA A 140 1.70 2.92 -6.03
CA ALA A 140 1.62 1.52 -6.47
C ALA A 140 2.95 1.01 -7.03
N ARG A 141 3.60 1.79 -7.90
CA ARG A 141 4.93 1.44 -8.45
C ARG A 141 6.01 1.38 -7.36
N ALA A 142 5.95 2.24 -6.35
CA ALA A 142 6.85 2.19 -5.20
C ALA A 142 6.64 0.91 -4.39
N CYS A 143 5.39 0.54 -4.10
CA CYS A 143 5.05 -0.72 -3.43
C CYS A 143 5.61 -1.93 -4.21
N LEU A 144 5.34 -2.02 -5.52
CA LEU A 144 5.86 -3.08 -6.39
C LEU A 144 7.41 -3.12 -6.39
N GLY A 145 8.08 -1.96 -6.45
CA GLY A 145 9.53 -1.91 -6.36
C GLY A 145 10.05 -2.47 -5.03
N MET A 146 9.38 -2.16 -3.92
CA MET A 146 9.74 -2.72 -2.60
C MET A 146 9.48 -4.22 -2.49
N ILE A 147 8.46 -4.75 -3.17
CA ILE A 147 8.23 -6.21 -3.31
C ILE A 147 9.43 -6.86 -4.01
N GLU A 148 9.92 -6.26 -5.10
CA GLU A 148 11.11 -6.74 -5.81
C GLU A 148 12.37 -6.68 -4.92
N HIS A 149 12.53 -5.64 -4.11
CA HIS A 149 13.60 -5.59 -3.11
C HIS A 149 13.49 -6.76 -2.12
N LYS A 150 12.30 -7.05 -1.59
CA LYS A 150 12.08 -8.21 -0.72
C LYS A 150 12.41 -9.53 -1.43
N ARG A 151 12.18 -9.65 -2.75
CA ARG A 151 12.54 -10.85 -3.57
C ARG A 151 14.04 -11.02 -3.65
N ALA A 152 14.75 -9.94 -3.96
CA ALA A 152 16.20 -9.94 -4.05
C ALA A 152 16.88 -10.41 -2.75
N PHE A 153 16.25 -10.15 -1.59
CA PHE A 153 16.76 -10.56 -0.28
C PHE A 153 16.08 -11.81 0.32
N ASN A 154 15.19 -12.48 -0.42
CA ASN A 154 14.44 -13.67 0.04
C ASN A 154 13.65 -13.45 1.36
N LEU A 155 12.97 -12.30 1.49
CA LEU A 155 12.25 -11.88 2.70
C LEU A 155 10.74 -12.24 2.72
N TYR A 156 10.30 -13.18 1.88
CA TYR A 156 8.90 -13.65 1.88
C TYR A 156 8.61 -14.52 3.11
N PRO A 157 7.36 -14.58 3.60
CA PRO A 157 7.00 -15.65 4.52
C PRO A 157 7.46 -16.96 3.86
N ARG A 158 8.26 -17.74 4.61
CA ARG A 158 8.72 -19.05 4.13
C ARG A 158 7.48 -19.77 3.64
N GLU A 159 7.45 -20.13 2.35
CA GLU A 159 6.45 -21.07 1.87
C GLU A 159 6.39 -22.22 2.87
N GLU A 160 5.18 -22.64 3.27
CA GLU A 160 5.03 -23.93 3.92
C GLU A 160 5.84 -24.92 3.11
N ILE A 161 6.77 -25.60 3.76
CA ILE A 161 7.44 -26.74 3.14
C ILE A 161 6.30 -27.71 2.85
N ASP A 162 5.87 -27.72 1.60
CA ASP A 162 4.83 -28.60 1.09
C ASP A 162 5.17 -30.00 1.60
N GLY A 163 4.24 -30.59 2.36
CA GLY A 163 4.46 -31.84 3.07
C GLY A 163 4.85 -32.94 2.09
N GLY A 164 6.14 -33.28 2.02
CA GLY A 164 6.59 -34.13 0.91
C GLY A 164 8.06 -34.53 0.90
N ALA A 165 8.63 -34.96 2.03
CA ALA A 165 9.77 -35.87 1.99
C ALA A 165 9.60 -36.93 3.07
N GLY A 166 9.17 -38.12 2.62
CA GLY A 166 8.95 -39.29 3.46
C GLY A 166 10.15 -39.59 4.35
N ARG A 167 9.88 -39.72 5.65
CA ARG A 167 10.64 -40.63 6.50
C ARG A 167 10.19 -42.04 6.12
N SER A 168 10.96 -42.68 5.26
CA SER A 168 11.13 -44.14 5.23
C SER A 168 12.52 -44.45 5.76
#